data_AF-A0A2V6NF16-F1
#
_entry.id   AF-A0A2V6NF16-F1
#
_cell.length_a   1.000
_cell.length_b   1.000
_cell.length_c   1.000
_cell.angle_alpha   90.00
_cell.angle_beta   90.00
_cell.angle_gamma   90.00
#
_symmetry.space_group_name_H-M   'P 1'
#
loop_
_entity.id
_entity.type
_entity.pdbx_description
1 polymer ?
#
loop_
_entity_poly.entity_id
_entity_poly.type
_entity_poly.pdbx_seq_one_letter_code
_entity_poly.pdbx_strand_id
1 'polypeptide(L)'
;ITMKFINAATIALEVDFSPTVTEFGSMVDILGVGVLIRGVSGIGKSESVLQLIERGYSLVADDVTRITSLEGRELMATAPEMTRYHMEVRGIGIINVASVFGIGAIRVEKRLDMVVTLKDWNEMEEVDRTGLDREFYEILDIKVPHVTIPVRPGRDLARLIEVAAMDQKLKSLGSNAALEFNTKLLNLMEKKNPDGIA
;
A
#
# COMPACT_ATOMS: atom_id res chain seq x y z
N ILE A 1 5.20 -40.08 17.43
CA ILE A 1 4.94 -38.73 16.86
C ILE A 1 4.68 -38.92 15.37
N THR A 2 3.58 -38.41 14.82
CA THR A 2 3.23 -38.59 13.39
C THR A 2 3.74 -37.41 12.56
N MET A 3 3.97 -37.60 11.26
CA MET A 3 4.31 -36.50 10.35
C MET A 3 3.25 -35.39 10.32
N LYS A 4 1.98 -35.77 10.45
CA LYS A 4 0.87 -34.81 10.55
C LYS A 4 1.01 -33.91 11.77
N PHE A 5 1.41 -34.47 12.91
CA PHE A 5 1.67 -33.69 14.12
C PHE A 5 2.88 -32.76 13.96
N ILE A 6 3.99 -33.27 13.41
CA ILE A 6 5.20 -32.47 13.20
C ILE A 6 4.90 -31.26 12.30
N ASN A 7 4.25 -31.46 11.16
CA ASN A 7 3.91 -30.36 10.26
C ASN A 7 2.98 -29.33 10.91
N ALA A 8 1.96 -29.78 11.65
CA ALA A 8 1.04 -28.87 12.33
C ALA A 8 1.75 -28.07 13.44
N ALA A 9 2.63 -28.71 14.21
CA ALA A 9 3.42 -28.05 15.24
C ALA A 9 4.42 -27.06 14.64
N THR A 10 5.09 -27.41 13.53
CA THR A 10 6.01 -26.51 12.82
C THR A 10 5.28 -25.25 12.35
N ILE A 11 4.15 -25.40 11.64
CA ILE A 11 3.37 -24.25 11.15
C ILE A 11 2.90 -23.37 12.32
N ALA A 12 2.39 -23.98 13.40
CA ALA A 12 1.93 -23.22 14.57
C ALA A 12 3.07 -22.43 15.22
N LEU A 13 4.23 -23.05 15.42
CA LEU A 13 5.39 -22.37 16.00
C LEU A 13 5.96 -21.29 15.07
N GLU A 14 5.98 -21.54 13.76
CA GLU A 14 6.41 -20.51 12.81
C GLU A 14 5.50 -19.29 12.87
N VAL A 15 4.18 -19.47 12.94
CA VAL A 15 3.22 -18.36 13.07
C VAL A 15 3.36 -17.66 14.42
N ASP A 16 3.38 -18.41 15.53
CA ASP A 16 3.39 -17.85 16.90
C ASP A 16 4.67 -17.05 17.20
N PHE A 17 5.80 -17.45 16.61
CA PHE A 17 7.10 -16.83 16.82
C PHE A 17 7.56 -15.97 15.62
N SER A 18 6.68 -15.71 14.65
CA SER A 18 6.99 -14.84 13.51
C SER A 18 7.30 -13.40 13.97
N PRO A 19 8.42 -12.80 13.50
CA PRO A 19 8.75 -11.41 13.80
C PRO A 19 7.59 -10.48 13.47
N THR A 20 7.24 -9.62 14.42
CA THR A 20 6.08 -8.73 14.31
C THR A 20 6.43 -7.32 14.74
N VAL A 21 6.04 -6.33 13.93
CA VAL A 21 6.18 -4.89 14.23
C VAL A 21 4.83 -4.20 14.16
N THR A 22 4.77 -2.99 14.70
CA THR A 22 3.61 -2.11 14.59
C THR A 22 3.98 -0.91 13.74
N GLU A 23 3.19 -0.65 12.71
CA GLU A 23 3.30 0.52 11.84
C GLU A 23 2.13 1.47 12.07
N PHE A 24 2.44 2.77 12.13
CA PHE A 24 1.42 3.82 12.19
C PHE A 24 0.97 4.17 10.77
N GLY A 25 -0.29 3.90 10.49
CA GLY A 25 -0.91 3.99 9.17
C GLY A 25 -2.09 3.05 9.04
N SER A 26 -2.91 3.31 8.03
CA SER A 26 -4.10 2.52 7.73
C SER A 26 -3.79 1.54 6.60
N MET A 27 -4.27 0.30 6.72
CA MET A 27 -4.06 -0.77 5.75
C MET A 27 -5.36 -1.04 4.99
N VAL A 28 -5.27 -1.09 3.65
CA VAL A 28 -6.43 -1.21 2.75
C VAL A 28 -6.16 -2.24 1.67
N ASP A 29 -7.16 -3.04 1.29
CA ASP A 29 -7.13 -3.96 0.14
C ASP A 29 -7.77 -3.28 -1.09
N ILE A 30 -6.94 -2.87 -2.04
CA ILE A 30 -7.35 -2.18 -3.26
C ILE A 30 -7.14 -3.11 -4.45
N LEU A 31 -8.23 -3.66 -5.00
CA LEU A 31 -8.20 -4.59 -6.13
C LEU A 31 -7.26 -5.79 -5.94
N GLY A 32 -7.11 -6.26 -4.71
CA GLY A 32 -6.22 -7.37 -4.35
C GLY A 32 -4.81 -6.94 -3.95
N VAL A 33 -4.47 -5.65 -4.01
CA VAL A 33 -3.19 -5.08 -3.57
C VAL A 33 -3.35 -4.54 -2.17
N GLY A 34 -2.58 -5.06 -1.22
CA GLY A 34 -2.54 -4.52 0.13
C GLY A 34 -1.66 -3.28 0.21
N VAL A 35 -2.26 -2.15 0.59
CA VAL A 35 -1.60 -0.84 0.64
C VAL A 35 -1.60 -0.30 2.07
N LEU A 36 -0.41 -0.07 2.61
CA LEU A 36 -0.22 0.65 3.86
C LEU A 36 -0.11 2.16 3.57
N ILE A 37 -1.11 2.93 4.01
CA ILE A 37 -1.17 4.38 3.83
C ILE A 37 -0.65 5.06 5.09
N ARG A 38 0.46 5.78 4.94
CA ARG A 38 1.18 6.48 6.01
C ARG A 38 1.19 7.98 5.76
N GLY A 39 1.63 8.74 6.76
CA GLY A 39 1.70 10.19 6.73
C GLY A 39 1.49 10.78 8.11
N VAL A 40 1.75 12.07 8.28
CA VAL A 40 1.56 12.76 9.56
C VAL A 40 0.08 12.79 9.99
N SER A 41 -0.19 13.03 11.27
CA SER A 41 -1.57 13.17 11.73
C SER A 41 -2.24 14.40 11.10
N GLY A 42 -3.51 14.28 10.70
CA GLY A 42 -4.25 15.37 10.07
C GLY A 42 -3.97 15.62 8.59
N ILE A 43 -3.08 14.85 7.94
CA ILE A 43 -2.77 15.00 6.50
C ILE A 43 -3.89 14.51 5.56
N GLY A 44 -4.95 13.90 6.09
CA GLY A 44 -6.06 13.34 5.30
C GLY A 44 -6.03 11.82 5.09
N LYS A 45 -5.31 11.06 5.94
CA LYS A 45 -5.24 9.58 5.85
C LYS A 45 -6.63 8.95 5.97
N SER A 46 -7.32 9.17 7.08
CA SER A 46 -8.63 8.56 7.38
C SER A 46 -9.68 8.96 6.34
N GLU A 47 -9.69 10.21 5.89
CA GLU A 47 -10.59 10.69 4.83
C GLU A 47 -10.31 10.04 3.47
N SER A 48 -9.04 9.74 3.15
CA SER A 48 -8.67 9.02 1.94
C SER A 48 -9.09 7.55 2.02
N VAL A 49 -8.91 6.92 3.18
CA VAL A 49 -9.29 5.53 3.41
C VAL A 49 -10.82 5.38 3.35
N LEU A 50 -11.57 6.31 3.96
CA LEU A 50 -13.04 6.32 3.89
C LEU A 50 -13.52 6.39 2.44
N GLN A 51 -12.96 7.29 1.63
CA GLN A 51 -13.28 7.39 0.20
C GLN A 51 -12.92 6.12 -0.59
N LEU A 52 -11.84 5.42 -0.23
CA LEU A 52 -11.50 4.12 -0.82
C LEU A 52 -12.55 3.06 -0.46
N ILE A 53 -13.02 3.03 0.79
CA ILE A 53 -14.09 2.13 1.24
C ILE A 53 -15.40 2.42 0.49
N GLU A 54 -15.77 3.70 0.34
CA GLU A 54 -16.95 4.12 -0.43
C GLU A 54 -16.90 3.68 -1.90
N ARG A 55 -15.70 3.53 -2.47
CA ARG A 55 -15.46 3.00 -3.83
C ARG A 55 -15.49 1.47 -3.89
N GLY A 56 -15.74 0.78 -2.78
CA GLY A 56 -15.88 -0.68 -2.70
C GLY A 56 -14.60 -1.42 -2.32
N TYR A 57 -13.55 -0.71 -1.86
CA TYR A 57 -12.36 -1.34 -1.30
C TYR A 57 -12.55 -1.71 0.16
N SER A 58 -11.60 -2.48 0.71
CA SER A 58 -11.77 -3.06 2.04
C SER A 58 -10.73 -2.57 3.03
N LEU A 59 -11.18 -2.14 4.21
CA LEU A 59 -10.32 -1.82 5.34
C LEU A 59 -9.75 -3.09 5.97
N VAL A 60 -8.46 -3.11 6.24
CA VAL A 60 -7.79 -4.15 7.04
C VAL A 60 -7.55 -3.62 8.46
N ALA A 61 -6.96 -2.42 8.56
CA ALA A 61 -6.65 -1.75 9.83
C ALA A 61 -6.70 -0.23 9.65
N ASP A 62 -7.05 0.50 10.71
CA ASP A 62 -7.00 1.97 10.74
C ASP A 62 -6.05 2.45 11.84
N ASP A 63 -5.25 3.47 11.53
CA ASP A 63 -4.23 4.14 12.36
C ASP A 63 -3.06 3.27 12.86
N VAL A 64 -3.34 2.07 13.38
CA VAL A 64 -2.35 1.12 13.89
C VAL A 64 -2.47 -0.20 13.14
N THR A 65 -1.42 -0.53 12.39
CA THR A 65 -1.32 -1.77 11.62
C THR A 65 -0.24 -2.66 12.23
N ARG A 66 -0.60 -3.91 12.56
CA ARG A 66 0.37 -4.94 12.96
C ARG A 66 0.86 -5.66 11.72
N ILE A 67 2.18 -5.77 11.57
CA ILE A 67 2.80 -6.44 10.42
C ILE A 67 3.66 -7.59 10.93
N THR A 68 3.40 -8.78 10.41
CA THR A 68 4.10 -10.02 10.76
C THR A 68 4.81 -10.56 9.52
N SER A 69 6.08 -10.95 9.66
CA SER A 69 6.85 -11.59 8.59
C SER A 69 6.59 -13.09 8.58
N LEU A 70 5.93 -13.58 7.54
CA LEU A 70 5.70 -15.00 7.31
C LEU A 70 6.86 -15.57 6.49
N GLU A 71 7.54 -16.56 7.07
CA GLU A 71 8.68 -17.28 6.45
C GLU A 71 9.82 -16.35 5.96
N GLY A 72 9.92 -15.12 6.48
CA GLY A 72 10.92 -14.15 6.03
C GLY A 72 10.73 -13.64 4.60
N ARG A 73 9.56 -13.86 3.99
CA ARG A 73 9.30 -13.55 2.57
C ARG A 73 8.10 -12.63 2.36
N GLU A 74 7.05 -12.83 3.15
CA GLU A 74 5.81 -12.08 3.00
C GLU A 74 5.51 -11.31 4.27
N LEU A 75 5.03 -10.08 4.11
CA LEU A 75 4.55 -9.26 5.21
C LEU A 75 3.03 -9.35 5.26
N MET A 76 2.49 -9.91 6.33
CA MET A 76 1.04 -9.97 6.57
C MET A 76 0.62 -8.84 7.51
N ALA A 77 -0.33 -8.03 7.08
CA ALA A 77 -0.87 -6.93 7.86
C ALA A 77 -2.22 -7.30 8.49
N THR A 78 -2.41 -6.92 9.75
CA THR A 78 -3.63 -7.13 10.53
C THR A 78 -3.94 -5.90 11.40
N ALA A 79 -5.18 -5.79 11.85
CA ALA A 79 -5.55 -4.84 12.89
C ALA A 79 -5.34 -5.44 14.30
N PRO A 80 -4.93 -4.62 15.30
CA PRO A 80 -5.12 -4.97 16.71
C PRO A 80 -6.56 -5.39 17.01
N GLU A 81 -6.75 -6.32 17.93
CA GLU A 81 -8.08 -6.86 18.26
C GLU A 81 -9.07 -5.77 18.67
N MET A 82 -8.62 -4.82 19.50
CA MET A 82 -9.44 -3.71 20.01
C MET A 82 -9.94 -2.76 18.92
N THR A 83 -9.14 -2.49 17.88
CA THR A 83 -9.47 -1.52 16.82
C THR A 83 -9.98 -2.20 15.55
N ARG A 84 -10.09 -3.53 15.55
CA ARG A 84 -10.53 -4.32 14.39
C ARG A 84 -11.88 -3.84 13.88
N TYR A 85 -11.95 -3.56 12.58
CA TYR A 85 -13.13 -3.06 11.86
C TYR A 85 -13.65 -1.68 12.30
N HIS A 86 -12.96 -1.01 13.20
CA HIS A 86 -13.32 0.32 13.66
C HIS A 86 -12.44 1.38 12.98
N MET A 87 -13.02 2.55 12.74
CA MET A 87 -12.34 3.70 12.17
C MET A 87 -12.84 4.96 12.87
N GLU A 88 -11.94 5.90 13.15
CA GLU A 88 -12.33 7.24 13.61
C GLU A 88 -12.62 8.14 12.40
N VAL A 89 -13.83 8.69 12.33
CA VAL A 89 -14.19 9.70 11.33
C VAL A 89 -14.40 11.03 12.03
N ARG A 90 -13.58 12.03 11.66
CA ARG A 90 -13.64 13.37 12.27
C ARG A 90 -15.02 13.99 12.09
N GLY A 91 -15.58 14.52 13.17
CA GLY A 91 -16.92 15.11 13.19
C GLY A 91 -18.07 14.11 13.32
N ILE A 92 -17.79 12.80 13.26
CA ILE A 92 -18.79 11.73 13.44
C ILE A 92 -18.46 10.90 14.69
N GLY A 93 -17.18 10.53 14.88
CA GLY A 93 -16.72 9.64 15.93
C GLY A 93 -16.26 8.29 15.39
N ILE A 94 -16.16 7.29 16.28
CA ILE A 94 -15.76 5.94 15.91
C ILE A 94 -16.94 5.22 15.27
N ILE A 95 -16.72 4.66 14.08
CA ILE A 95 -17.69 3.84 13.35
C ILE A 95 -17.21 2.39 13.24
N ASN A 96 -18.16 1.46 13.14
CA ASN A 96 -17.87 0.09 12.72
C ASN A 96 -18.07 0.00 11.19
N VAL A 97 -16.98 -0.21 10.45
CA VAL A 97 -16.98 -0.21 8.98
C VAL A 97 -17.85 -1.33 8.42
N ALA A 98 -17.84 -2.53 9.04
CA ALA A 98 -18.66 -3.65 8.58
C ALA A 98 -20.16 -3.37 8.74
N SER A 99 -20.55 -2.67 9.80
CA SER A 99 -21.96 -2.29 10.02
C SER A 99 -22.44 -1.23 9.03
N VAL A 100 -21.58 -0.28 8.65
CA VAL A 100 -21.96 0.85 7.78
C VAL A 100 -21.87 0.47 6.29
N PHE A 101 -20.81 -0.20 5.87
CA PHE A 101 -20.49 -0.48 4.46
C PHE A 101 -20.62 -1.96 4.07
N GLY A 102 -21.00 -2.82 5.02
CA GLY A 102 -21.19 -4.25 4.83
C GLY A 102 -19.90 -5.07 4.95
N ILE A 103 -20.05 -6.40 5.00
CA ILE A 103 -18.92 -7.32 5.23
C ILE A 103 -17.86 -7.27 4.12
N GLY A 104 -18.23 -6.86 2.91
CA GLY A 104 -17.30 -6.70 1.78
C GLY A 104 -16.26 -5.60 2.00
N ALA A 105 -16.57 -4.62 2.86
CA ALA A 105 -15.72 -3.45 3.15
C ALA A 105 -14.62 -3.73 4.20
N ILE A 106 -14.49 -4.97 4.69
CA ILE A 106 -13.46 -5.33 5.66
C ILE A 106 -12.65 -6.57 5.26
N ARG A 107 -11.43 -6.67 5.79
CA ARG A 107 -10.59 -7.86 5.75
C ARG A 107 -10.00 -8.09 7.14
N VAL A 108 -9.82 -9.36 7.52
CA VAL A 108 -9.15 -9.72 8.78
C VAL A 108 -7.65 -9.45 8.68
N GLU A 109 -7.09 -9.82 7.53
CA GLU A 109 -5.67 -9.71 7.23
C GLU A 109 -5.45 -9.48 5.74
N LYS A 110 -4.29 -8.94 5.38
CA LYS A 110 -3.91 -8.74 3.99
C LYS A 110 -2.39 -8.67 3.85
N ARG A 111 -1.84 -9.33 2.84
CA ARG A 111 -0.43 -9.18 2.48
C ARG A 111 -0.12 -7.71 2.12
N LEU A 112 0.96 -7.16 2.65
CA LEU A 112 1.46 -5.84 2.30
C LEU A 112 2.23 -5.90 0.98
N ASP A 113 1.68 -5.28 -0.05
CA ASP A 113 2.27 -5.22 -1.39
C ASP A 113 2.91 -3.85 -1.70
N MET A 114 2.49 -2.79 -1.01
CA MET A 114 2.92 -1.42 -1.25
C MET A 114 2.77 -0.51 -0.03
N VAL A 115 3.70 0.43 0.14
CA VAL A 115 3.57 1.54 1.08
C VAL A 115 3.31 2.83 0.31
N VAL A 116 2.30 3.60 0.74
CA VAL A 116 2.06 4.95 0.24
C VAL A 116 2.26 5.94 1.38
N THR A 117 3.16 6.91 1.22
CA THR A 117 3.34 7.99 2.20
C THR A 117 2.74 9.28 1.70
N LEU A 118 1.75 9.80 2.43
CA LEU A 118 1.21 11.14 2.23
C LEU A 118 2.13 12.16 2.91
N LYS A 119 2.64 13.12 2.13
CA LYS A 119 3.46 14.24 2.63
C LYS A 119 2.88 15.58 2.20
N ASP A 120 3.13 16.61 2.99
CA ASP A 120 2.83 17.98 2.57
C ASP A 120 3.64 18.31 1.32
N TRP A 121 3.03 19.00 0.35
CA TRP A 121 3.73 19.41 -0.87
C TRP A 121 4.98 20.25 -0.57
N ASN A 122 4.92 21.12 0.44
CA ASN A 122 6.01 22.04 0.75
C ASN A 122 7.21 21.33 1.40
N GLU A 123 7.00 20.13 1.93
CA GLU A 123 8.04 19.27 2.51
C GLU A 123 8.68 18.34 1.46
N MET A 124 8.16 18.34 0.23
CA MET A 124 8.79 17.61 -0.85
C MET A 124 9.94 18.44 -1.44
N GLU A 125 11.15 18.18 -0.95
CA GLU A 125 12.37 18.47 -1.72
C GLU A 125 12.25 17.76 -3.08
N GLU A 126 12.61 18.48 -4.14
CA GLU A 126 12.46 18.13 -5.57
C GLU A 126 12.15 16.66 -5.86
N VAL A 127 10.86 16.29 -5.82
CA VAL A 127 10.42 14.95 -6.19
C VAL A 127 10.93 14.66 -7.59
N ASP A 128 11.65 13.56 -7.75
CA ASP A 128 12.07 13.06 -9.03
C ASP A 128 10.84 12.88 -9.94
N ARG A 129 10.68 13.83 -10.87
CA ARG A 129 9.47 13.94 -11.70
C ARG A 129 9.42 12.89 -12.80
N THR A 130 10.43 12.03 -12.88
CA THR A 130 10.57 11.05 -13.96
C THR A 130 9.84 9.74 -13.67
N GLY A 131 9.63 9.38 -12.39
CA GLY A 131 9.02 8.11 -11.99
C GLY A 131 9.83 6.87 -12.41
N LEU A 132 11.11 7.07 -12.72
CA LEU A 132 12.01 6.02 -13.20
C LEU A 132 12.64 5.23 -12.05
N ASP A 133 12.94 5.91 -10.94
CA ASP A 133 13.53 5.27 -9.77
C ASP A 133 12.46 4.61 -8.89
N ARG A 134 12.70 3.35 -8.55
CA ARG A 134 11.84 2.58 -7.65
C ARG A 134 12.27 2.86 -6.21
N GLU A 135 11.43 3.58 -5.48
CA GLU A 135 11.58 3.74 -4.05
C GLU A 135 11.09 2.48 -3.33
N PHE A 136 11.75 2.16 -2.21
CA PHE A 136 11.38 1.05 -1.33
C PHE A 136 11.32 1.52 0.11
N TYR A 137 10.38 0.94 0.85
CA TYR A 137 10.24 1.09 2.30
C TYR A 137 10.57 -0.26 2.95
N GLU A 138 11.44 -0.25 3.94
CA GLU A 138 11.92 -1.48 4.59
C GLU A 138 11.15 -1.77 5.88
N ILE A 139 10.57 -2.96 5.98
CA ILE A 139 9.86 -3.45 7.17
C ILE A 139 10.36 -4.86 7.45
N LEU A 140 10.86 -5.12 8.66
CA LEU A 140 11.40 -6.44 9.04
C LEU A 140 12.44 -6.95 8.01
N ASP A 141 13.34 -6.05 7.57
CA ASP A 141 14.37 -6.29 6.54
C ASP A 141 13.83 -6.68 5.14
N ILE A 142 12.53 -6.54 4.91
CA ILE A 142 11.88 -6.78 3.61
C ILE A 142 11.59 -5.43 2.93
N LYS A 143 12.08 -5.29 1.69
CA LYS A 143 11.86 -4.10 0.86
C LYS A 143 10.49 -4.17 0.19
N VAL A 144 9.63 -3.22 0.53
CA VAL A 144 8.29 -3.06 -0.03
C VAL A 144 8.29 -1.87 -0.99
N PRO A 145 7.71 -1.98 -2.20
CA PRO A 145 7.53 -0.85 -3.10
C PRO A 145 6.88 0.35 -2.42
N HIS A 146 7.48 1.52 -2.60
CA HIS A 146 7.10 2.75 -1.91
C HIS A 146 6.80 3.86 -2.89
N VAL A 147 5.73 4.62 -2.62
CA VAL A 147 5.39 5.83 -3.36
C VAL A 147 5.04 6.94 -2.38
N THR A 148 5.58 8.12 -2.61
CA THR A 148 5.21 9.32 -1.86
C THR A 148 4.22 10.17 -2.66
N ILE A 149 3.05 10.45 -2.09
CA ILE A 149 2.00 11.27 -2.73
C ILE A 149 1.95 12.64 -2.03
N PRO A 150 2.14 13.75 -2.78
CA PRO A 150 1.96 15.08 -2.23
C PRO A 150 0.49 15.38 -1.96
N VAL A 151 0.22 15.90 -0.77
CA VAL A 151 -1.09 16.40 -0.37
C VAL A 151 -1.19 17.90 -0.66
N ARG A 152 -2.29 18.27 -1.34
CA ARG A 152 -2.70 19.65 -1.60
C ARG A 152 -4.23 19.74 -1.60
N PRO A 153 -4.81 20.87 -1.17
CA PRO A 153 -6.24 21.10 -1.30
C PRO A 153 -6.73 20.87 -2.74
N GLY A 154 -7.89 20.22 -2.88
CA GLY A 154 -8.50 19.90 -4.18
C GLY A 154 -7.93 18.67 -4.90
N ARG A 155 -6.94 17.97 -4.33
CA ARG A 155 -6.50 16.67 -4.85
C ARG A 155 -7.33 15.53 -4.29
N ASP A 156 -7.77 14.65 -5.17
CA ASP A 156 -8.41 13.38 -4.82
C ASP A 156 -7.32 12.35 -4.46
N LEU A 157 -6.96 12.30 -3.18
CA LEU A 157 -5.91 11.40 -2.67
C LEU A 157 -6.29 9.93 -2.83
N ALA A 158 -7.56 9.58 -2.58
CA ALA A 158 -8.06 8.22 -2.74
C ALA A 158 -7.85 7.74 -4.18
N ARG A 159 -8.14 8.58 -5.19
CA ARG A 159 -7.90 8.26 -6.59
C ARG A 159 -6.41 8.07 -6.90
N LEU A 160 -5.54 8.92 -6.37
CA LEU A 160 -4.10 8.79 -6.59
C LEU A 160 -3.55 7.50 -5.97
N ILE A 161 -3.99 7.14 -4.76
CA ILE A 161 -3.63 5.88 -4.08
C ILE A 161 -4.12 4.68 -4.90
N GLU A 162 -5.36 4.73 -5.40
CA GLU A 162 -5.93 3.70 -6.25
C GLU A 162 -5.11 3.48 -7.53
N VAL A 163 -4.74 4.56 -8.23
CA VAL A 163 -3.89 4.50 -9.43
C VAL A 163 -2.52 3.90 -9.10
N ALA A 164 -1.93 4.29 -7.97
CA ALA A 164 -0.65 3.74 -7.51
C ALA A 164 -0.74 2.23 -7.25
N ALA A 165 -1.84 1.76 -6.63
CA ALA A 165 -2.09 0.33 -6.41
C ALA A 165 -2.27 -0.44 -7.74
N MET A 166 -2.99 0.14 -8.71
CA MET A 166 -3.15 -0.45 -10.05
C MET A 166 -1.81 -0.56 -10.79
N ASP A 167 -1.01 0.51 -10.77
CA ASP A 167 0.33 0.51 -11.38
C ASP A 167 1.24 -0.53 -10.72
N GLN A 168 1.20 -0.64 -9.39
CA GLN A 168 1.93 -1.68 -8.66
C GLN A 168 1.48 -3.09 -9.02
N LYS A 169 0.18 -3.30 -9.25
CA LYS A 169 -0.37 -4.58 -9.73
C LYS A 169 0.14 -4.93 -11.14
N LEU A 170 0.24 -3.95 -12.03
CA LEU A 170 0.79 -4.16 -13.37
C LEU A 170 2.28 -4.50 -13.32
N LYS A 171 3.04 -3.79 -12.48
CA LYS A 171 4.47 -4.04 -12.25
C LYS A 171 4.73 -5.45 -11.71
N SER A 172 3.90 -5.94 -10.79
CA SER A 172 4.03 -7.31 -10.26
C SER A 172 3.66 -8.40 -11.27
N LEU A 173 2.84 -8.08 -12.27
CA LEU A 173 2.53 -8.93 -13.41
C LEU A 173 3.55 -8.84 -14.56
N GLY A 174 4.61 -8.03 -14.41
CA GLY A 174 5.68 -7.88 -15.39
C GLY A 174 5.47 -6.82 -16.45
N SER A 175 4.37 -6.04 -16.40
CA SER A 175 4.19 -4.88 -17.28
C SER A 175 4.72 -3.62 -16.60
N ASN A 176 5.72 -2.97 -17.21
CA ASN A 176 6.27 -1.71 -16.71
C ASN A 176 5.93 -0.60 -17.73
N ALA A 177 4.78 0.03 -17.57
CA ALA A 177 4.27 1.06 -18.48
C ALA A 177 5.27 2.23 -18.68
N ALA A 178 6.01 2.60 -17.63
CA ALA A 178 7.04 3.64 -17.72
C ALA A 178 8.22 3.20 -18.61
N LEU A 179 8.67 1.94 -18.49
CA LEU A 179 9.71 1.38 -19.37
C LEU A 179 9.21 1.32 -20.81
N GLU A 180 8.00 0.81 -21.04
CA GLU A 180 7.40 0.74 -22.37
C GLU A 180 7.27 2.13 -23.02
N PHE A 181 6.86 3.13 -22.23
CA PHE A 181 6.77 4.51 -22.67
C PHE A 181 8.13 5.12 -22.98
N ASN A 182 9.13 4.89 -22.13
CA ASN A 182 10.50 5.36 -22.36
C ASN A 182 11.10 4.72 -23.62
N THR A 183 10.93 3.41 -23.83
CA THR A 183 11.34 2.74 -25.06
C THR A 183 10.64 3.32 -26.29
N LYS A 184 9.34 3.61 -26.21
CA LYS A 184 8.61 4.29 -27.30
C LYS A 184 9.14 5.70 -27.58
N LEU A 185 9.46 6.47 -26.53
CA LEU A 185 10.04 7.81 -26.65
C LEU A 185 11.42 7.78 -27.30
N LEU A 186 12.32 6.91 -26.84
CA LEU A 186 13.65 6.73 -27.41
C LEU A 186 13.57 6.36 -28.90
N ASN A 187 12.70 5.41 -29.25
CA ASN A 187 12.47 5.03 -30.65
C ASN A 187 11.92 6.18 -31.52
N LEU A 188 11.11 7.08 -30.94
CA LEU A 188 10.62 8.27 -31.64
C LEU A 188 11.71 9.34 -31.79
N MET A 189 12.61 9.47 -30.81
CA MET A 189 13.75 10.39 -30.86
C MET A 189 14.81 9.93 -31.87
N GLU A 190 15.10 8.63 -31.94
CA GLU A 190 15.99 8.04 -32.95
C GLU A 190 15.44 8.23 -34.38
N LYS A 191 14.12 8.07 -34.57
CA LYS A 191 13.48 8.32 -35.88
C LYS A 191 13.46 9.80 -36.29
N LYS A 192 13.63 10.73 -35.34
CA LYS A 192 13.62 12.17 -35.60
C LYS A 192 15.01 12.76 -35.84
N ASN A 193 16.07 11.94 -35.75
CA ASN A 193 17.45 12.32 -36.06
C ASN A 193 18.03 11.69 -37.37
N PRO A 194 17.34 11.68 -38.53
CA PRO A 194 17.96 11.20 -39.78
C PRO A 194 18.98 12.17 -40.41
N ASP A 195 19.03 13.45 -40.02
CA ASP A 195 19.89 14.46 -40.65
C ASP A 195 20.60 15.33 -39.61
N GLY A 196 21.91 15.07 -39.40
CA GLY A 196 22.71 15.74 -38.39
C GLY A 196 24.24 15.58 -38.46
N ILE A 197 24.79 15.41 -39.68
CA ILE A 197 26.13 15.85 -40.16
C ILE A 197 27.41 15.17 -39.61
N ALA A 198 28.27 14.83 -40.58
CA ALA A 198 29.65 14.34 -40.47
C ALA A 198 30.66 15.37 -39.93
#